data_AF-A0A7J6Q854-F1
#
_entry.id   AF-A0A7J6Q854-F1
#
_cell.length_a   1.000
_cell.length_b   1.000
_cell.length_c   1.000
_cell.angle_alpha   90.00
_cell.angle_beta   90.00
_cell.angle_gamma   90.00
#
_symmetry.space_group_name_H-M   'P 1'
#
loop_
_entity.id
_entity.type
_entity.pdbx_description
1 polymer ?
#
loop_
_entity_poly.entity_id
_entity_poly.type
_entity_poly.pdbx_seq_one_letter_code
_entity_poly.pdbx_strand_id
1 'polypeptide(L)'
;MDGRCLETSGIREHPLLRAVGSTEEDVQLGYIIDVQYDAANNRLYVVGGSTNGNVVCCELLDTATLATHGVFHTGLGDEGHEGVVRSAVLDTTRGSVFTGGEDGAVVR
;
A
#
# COMPACT_ATOMS: atom_id res chain seq x y z
N MET A 1 1.03 -0.91 -27.83
CA MET A 1 0.86 -1.36 -26.44
C MET A 1 -0.59 -1.10 -26.08
N ASP A 2 -1.38 -2.14 -25.85
CA ASP A 2 -2.76 -2.02 -25.38
C ASP A 2 -2.71 -1.64 -23.89
N GLY A 3 -2.93 -0.37 -23.58
CA GLY A 3 -3.03 0.12 -22.21
C GLY A 3 -4.38 -0.28 -21.62
N ARG A 4 -4.51 -1.51 -21.12
CA ARG A 4 -5.68 -1.91 -20.35
C ARG A 4 -5.48 -1.51 -18.88
N CYS A 5 -6.44 -0.78 -18.34
CA CYS A 5 -6.56 -0.55 -16.90
C CYS A 5 -6.78 -1.91 -16.21
N LEU A 6 -6.07 -2.16 -15.11
CA LEU A 6 -6.23 -3.39 -14.33
C LEU A 6 -7.48 -3.23 -13.44
N GLU A 7 -8.66 -3.31 -14.03
CA GLU A 7 -9.92 -3.04 -13.31
C GLU A 7 -10.33 -4.17 -12.35
N THR A 8 -9.72 -5.35 -12.45
CA THR A 8 -10.22 -6.59 -11.80
C THR A 8 -9.31 -7.16 -10.71
N SER A 9 -8.27 -6.42 -10.30
CA SER A 9 -7.31 -6.84 -9.27
C SER A 9 -6.56 -5.66 -8.67
N GLY A 10 -7.32 -4.64 -8.29
CA GLY A 10 -6.77 -3.42 -7.70
C GLY A 10 -6.41 -3.60 -6.23
N ILE A 11 -5.56 -2.70 -5.71
CA ILE A 11 -5.16 -2.68 -4.30
C ILE A 11 -6.35 -2.63 -3.31
N ARG A 12 -7.51 -2.14 -3.78
CA ARG A 12 -8.78 -2.07 -3.02
C ARG A 12 -9.49 -3.41 -2.84
N GLU A 13 -9.02 -4.48 -3.45
CA GLU A 13 -9.49 -5.84 -3.16
C GLU A 13 -8.85 -6.39 -1.88
N HIS A 14 -7.74 -5.80 -1.43
CA HIS A 14 -7.09 -6.19 -0.19
C HIS A 14 -8.04 -5.92 1.00
N PRO A 15 -8.23 -6.87 1.94
CA PRO A 15 -9.18 -6.72 3.05
C PRO A 15 -8.97 -5.49 3.94
N LEU A 16 -7.74 -4.98 4.01
CA LEU A 16 -7.38 -3.76 4.76
C LEU A 16 -7.60 -2.45 3.99
N LEU A 17 -7.77 -2.52 2.67
CA LEU A 17 -7.84 -1.35 1.80
C LEU A 17 -9.16 -1.25 1.03
N ARG A 18 -9.98 -2.31 1.09
CA ARG A 18 -11.37 -2.24 0.63
C ARG A 18 -12.13 -1.20 1.43
N ALA A 19 -13.13 -0.59 0.79
CA ALA A 19 -14.00 0.32 1.49
C ALA A 19 -14.76 -0.41 2.61
N VAL A 20 -14.65 0.10 3.84
CA VAL A 20 -15.42 -0.37 4.99
C VAL A 20 -16.02 0.87 5.65
N GLY A 21 -17.34 0.85 5.91
CA GLY A 21 -18.10 1.96 6.48
C GLY A 21 -19.53 2.00 5.94
N SER A 22 -20.51 2.38 6.78
CA SER A 22 -21.94 2.48 6.39
C SER A 22 -22.41 3.93 6.17
N THR A 23 -21.56 4.91 6.45
CA THR A 23 -21.83 6.35 6.47
C THR A 23 -20.64 7.11 5.89
N GLU A 24 -20.86 8.27 5.27
CA GLU A 24 -19.81 9.06 4.58
C GLU A 24 -18.63 9.46 5.48
N GLU A 25 -18.86 9.62 6.79
CA GLU A 25 -17.81 9.98 7.76
C GLU A 25 -16.91 8.80 8.17
N ASP A 26 -17.36 7.56 7.97
CA ASP A 26 -16.63 6.35 8.37
C ASP A 26 -16.01 5.59 7.19
N VAL A 27 -16.01 6.18 5.99
CA VAL A 27 -15.50 5.48 4.80
C VAL A 27 -13.97 5.41 4.84
N GLN A 28 -13.45 4.25 5.21
CA GLN A 28 -12.04 3.92 4.98
C GLN A 28 -11.82 3.70 3.48
N LEU A 29 -11.00 4.53 2.84
CA LEU A 29 -10.70 4.38 1.41
C LEU A 29 -9.26 3.90 1.20
N GLY A 30 -9.11 2.82 0.45
CA GLY A 30 -7.80 2.41 -0.08
C GLY A 30 -7.36 3.29 -1.25
N TYR A 31 -6.07 3.56 -1.33
CA TYR A 31 -5.41 4.29 -2.41
C TYR A 31 -4.01 3.72 -2.65
N ILE A 32 -3.39 4.13 -3.76
CA ILE A 32 -1.98 3.83 -4.06
C ILE A 32 -1.14 4.95 -3.45
N ILE A 33 -0.15 4.57 -2.64
CA ILE A 33 0.89 5.47 -2.12
C ILE A 33 1.99 5.62 -3.17
N ASP A 34 2.53 4.50 -3.66
CA ASP A 34 3.65 4.50 -4.61
C ASP A 34 3.74 3.20 -5.43
N VAL A 35 4.50 3.24 -6.52
CA VAL A 35 4.86 2.08 -7.36
C VAL A 35 6.36 2.09 -7.62
N GLN A 36 7.06 1.02 -7.23
CA GLN A 36 8.52 0.95 -7.28
C GLN A 36 9.00 -0.32 -7.98
N TYR A 37 9.99 -0.17 -8.85
CA TYR A 37 10.59 -1.28 -9.60
C TYR A 37 11.92 -1.70 -8.98
N ASP A 38 12.01 -2.96 -8.56
CA ASP A 38 13.23 -3.61 -8.14
C ASP A 38 13.97 -4.19 -9.36
N ALA A 39 14.92 -3.43 -9.88
CA ALA A 39 15.70 -3.83 -11.05
C ALA A 39 16.61 -5.04 -10.79
N ALA A 40 17.06 -5.25 -9.54
CA ALA A 40 17.97 -6.35 -9.22
C ALA A 40 17.28 -7.71 -9.33
N ASN A 41 15.99 -7.76 -8.95
CA ASN A 41 15.19 -8.98 -8.99
C ASN A 41 14.14 -8.99 -10.11
N ASN A 42 14.06 -7.91 -10.92
CA ASN A 42 13.07 -7.71 -11.96
C ASN A 42 11.62 -7.82 -11.46
N ARG A 43 11.29 -7.10 -10.39
CA ARG A 43 9.97 -7.11 -9.72
C ARG A 43 9.36 -5.73 -9.66
N LEU A 44 8.04 -5.64 -9.79
CA LEU A 44 7.31 -4.39 -9.60
C LEU A 44 6.47 -4.49 -8.33
N TYR A 45 6.61 -3.51 -7.45
CA TYR A 45 5.88 -3.42 -6.20
C TYR A 45 4.90 -2.25 -6.23
N VAL A 46 3.70 -2.47 -5.70
CA VAL A 46 2.66 -1.47 -5.49
C VAL A 46 2.46 -1.33 -3.99
N VAL A 47 2.63 -0.12 -3.47
CA VAL A 47 2.38 0.20 -2.07
C VAL A 47 1.01 0.85 -1.96
N GLY A 48 0.09 0.18 -1.27
CA GLY A 48 -1.25 0.65 -0.98
C GLY A 48 -1.36 1.24 0.42
N GLY A 49 -2.19 2.26 0.57
CA GLY A 49 -2.51 2.90 1.84
C GLY A 49 -4.02 2.98 2.08
N SER A 50 -4.43 3.12 3.33
CA SER A 50 -5.78 3.53 3.70
C SER A 50 -5.80 4.83 4.47
N THR A 51 -6.97 5.46 4.57
CA THR A 51 -7.13 6.76 5.23
C THR A 51 -6.88 6.74 6.75
N ASN A 52 -6.99 5.57 7.37
CA ASN A 52 -6.63 5.37 8.78
C ASN A 52 -5.16 5.01 9.00
N GLY A 53 -4.38 4.76 7.93
CA GLY A 53 -2.93 4.53 8.01
C GLY A 53 -2.46 3.08 7.82
N ASN A 54 -3.31 2.15 7.36
CA ASN A 54 -2.83 0.82 7.00
C ASN A 54 -1.97 0.95 5.74
N VAL A 55 -0.90 0.17 5.67
CA VAL A 55 -0.06 0.06 4.48
C VAL A 55 0.04 -1.40 4.06
N VAL A 56 -0.03 -1.65 2.76
CA VAL A 56 0.15 -2.97 2.18
C VAL A 56 1.16 -2.86 1.04
N CYS A 57 2.17 -3.72 1.04
CA CYS A 57 3.09 -3.86 -0.08
C CYS A 57 2.70 -5.11 -0.87
N CYS A 58 2.40 -4.94 -2.15
CA CYS A 58 2.07 -6.02 -3.07
C CYS A 58 3.09 -6.11 -4.20
N GLU A 59 3.44 -7.32 -4.62
CA GLU A 59 4.16 -7.58 -5.87
C GLU A 59 3.16 -7.73 -7.02
N LEU A 60 3.41 -7.06 -8.14
CA LEU A 60 2.68 -7.29 -9.39
C LEU A 60 3.31 -8.49 -10.12
N LEU A 61 2.66 -9.65 -10.02
CA LEU A 61 3.15 -10.89 -10.62
C LEU A 61 2.92 -10.94 -12.14
N ASP A 62 1.81 -10.35 -12.59
CA ASP A 62 1.44 -10.20 -13.99
C ASP A 62 0.44 -9.04 -14.15
N THR A 63 -0.10 -8.84 -15.36
CA THR A 63 -1.07 -7.78 -15.64
C THR A 63 -2.40 -7.93 -14.88
N ALA A 64 -2.63 -8.97 -14.10
CA ALA A 64 -3.91 -9.19 -13.43
C ALA A 64 -3.76 -9.67 -11.99
N THR A 65 -2.54 -9.77 -11.44
CA THR A 65 -2.33 -10.40 -10.15
C THR A 65 -1.41 -9.56 -9.26
N LEU A 66 -1.95 -9.14 -8.11
CA LEU A 66 -1.19 -8.59 -6.99
C LEU A 66 -1.05 -9.65 -5.89
N ALA A 67 0.17 -9.91 -5.43
CA ALA A 67 0.45 -10.77 -4.30
C ALA A 67 0.93 -9.95 -3.10
N THR A 68 0.26 -10.09 -1.95
CA THR A 68 0.67 -9.40 -0.71
C THR A 68 2.02 -9.90 -0.24
N HIS A 69 2.96 -8.98 -0.08
CA HIS A 69 4.33 -9.24 0.39
C HIS A 69 4.58 -8.73 1.81
N GLY A 70 3.86 -7.68 2.24
CA GLY A 70 3.96 -7.12 3.58
C GLY A 70 2.74 -6.27 3.96
N VAL A 71 2.47 -6.17 5.27
CA VAL A 71 1.35 -5.43 5.85
C VAL A 71 1.82 -4.66 7.08
N PHE A 72 1.43 -3.40 7.17
CA PHE A 72 1.62 -2.54 8.35
C PHE A 72 0.25 -2.03 8.80
N HIS A 73 -0.06 -2.21 10.08
CA HIS A 73 -1.36 -1.85 10.65
C HIS A 73 -1.34 -0.48 11.31
N THR A 74 -2.49 0.18 11.28
CA THR A 74 -2.75 1.45 11.99
C THR A 74 -2.60 1.29 13.49
N GLY A 75 -2.12 2.34 14.16
CA GLY A 75 -2.22 2.43 15.63
C GLY A 75 -1.34 1.45 16.41
N LEU A 76 -0.27 0.94 15.80
CA LEU A 76 0.76 0.16 16.49
C LEU A 76 1.84 1.05 17.18
N GLY A 77 1.55 2.33 17.43
CA GLY A 77 2.54 3.27 17.98
C GLY A 77 3.67 3.52 16.98
N ASP A 78 4.93 3.36 17.40
CA ASP A 78 6.12 3.55 16.56
C ASP A 78 6.20 2.61 15.32
N GLU A 79 5.32 1.61 15.24
CA GLU A 79 5.27 0.60 14.17
C GLU A 79 4.14 0.83 13.15
N GLY A 80 3.36 1.91 13.27
CA GLY A 80 2.24 2.19 12.35
C GLY A 80 1.86 3.66 12.27
N HIS A 81 1.05 4.00 11.27
CA HIS A 81 0.56 5.37 11.12
C HIS A 81 -0.78 5.59 11.84
N GLU A 82 -0.99 6.80 12.36
CA GLU A 82 -2.25 7.27 12.95
C GLU A 82 -3.13 8.04 11.94
N GLY A 83 -2.69 8.12 10.68
CA GLY A 83 -3.39 8.84 9.62
C GLY A 83 -2.92 8.46 8.22
N VAL A 84 -3.25 9.31 7.24
CA VAL A 84 -2.96 9.05 5.83
C VAL A 84 -1.45 8.95 5.61
N VAL A 85 -1.03 7.91 4.90
CA VAL A 85 0.35 7.72 4.47
C VAL A 85 0.56 8.40 3.12
N ARG A 86 1.59 9.23 3.01
CA ARG A 86 1.82 10.11 1.85
C ARG A 86 3.02 9.70 1.00
N SER A 87 3.95 8.93 1.55
CA SER A 87 5.14 8.50 0.81
C SER A 87 5.59 7.12 1.27
N ALA A 88 6.20 6.36 0.37
CA ALA A 88 6.85 5.10 0.67
C ALA A 88 8.19 4.99 -0.08
N VAL A 89 9.15 4.25 0.48
CA VAL A 89 10.43 3.87 -0.15
C VAL A 89 10.69 2.40 0.13
N LEU A 90 10.90 1.61 -0.91
CA LEU A 90 11.25 0.20 -0.83
C LEU A 90 12.78 0.04 -0.75
N ASP A 91 13.26 -0.51 0.36
CA ASP A 91 14.61 -1.04 0.47
C ASP A 91 14.60 -2.51 0.05
N THR A 92 14.86 -2.77 -1.23
CA THR A 92 14.87 -4.13 -1.80
C THR A 92 16.05 -4.97 -1.30
N THR A 93 17.11 -4.34 -0.79
CA THR A 93 18.27 -5.04 -0.24
C THR A 93 17.93 -5.64 1.12
N ARG A 94 17.13 -4.93 1.93
CA ARG A 94 16.70 -5.37 3.26
C ARG A 94 15.28 -5.95 3.28
N GLY A 95 14.57 -5.93 2.15
CA GLY A 95 13.18 -6.34 2.05
C GLY A 95 12.26 -5.55 2.98
N SER A 96 12.43 -4.22 3.05
CA SER A 96 11.68 -3.34 3.97
C SER A 96 11.04 -2.17 3.22
N VAL A 97 9.94 -1.63 3.75
CA VAL A 97 9.27 -0.45 3.19
C VAL A 97 9.25 0.64 4.24
N PHE A 98 9.89 1.77 3.96
CA PHE A 98 9.79 2.94 4.82
C PHE A 98 8.64 3.81 4.37
N THR A 99 7.78 4.24 5.29
CA THR A 99 6.62 5.08 4.98
C THR A 99 6.62 6.36 5.78
N GLY A 100 6.05 7.43 5.21
CA GLY A 100 5.88 8.72 5.85
C GLY A 100 4.41 9.17 5.78
N GLY A 101 3.86 9.63 6.89
CA GLY A 101 2.43 9.94 7.04
C GLY A 101 2.15 11.37 7.52
N GLU A 102 0.86 11.72 7.54
CA GLU A 102 0.36 13.01 8.03
C GLU A 102 0.48 13.18 9.54
N ASP A 103 0.70 12.08 10.26
CA ASP A 103 1.06 12.04 11.68
C ASP A 103 2.50 12.55 11.95
N GLY A 104 3.30 12.79 10.90
CA GLY A 104 4.68 13.23 11.01
C GLY A 104 5.67 12.10 11.35
N ALA A 105 5.22 10.85 11.35
CA ALA A 105 6.06 9.69 11.62
C ALA A 105 6.75 9.18 10.35
N VAL A 106 7.90 8.52 10.54
CA VAL A 106 8.52 7.65 9.53
C VAL A 106 8.59 6.24 10.11
N VAL A 107 7.90 5.30 9.47
CA VAL A 107 7.72 3.91 9.94
C VAL A 107 8.40 2.94 8.96
N ARG A 108 8.75 1.73 9.41
CA ARG A 108 9.42 0.67 8.63
C ARG A 108 8.53 -0.56 8.47
#